data_AF-A0A2E5PG66-F1
#
_entry.id   AF-A0A2E5PG66-F1
#
_cell.length_a   1.000
_cell.length_b   1.000
_cell.length_c   1.000
_cell.angle_alpha   90.00
_cell.angle_beta   90.00
_cell.angle_gamma   90.00
#
_symmetry.space_group_name_H-M   'P 1'
#
loop_
_entity.id
_entity.type
_entity.pdbx_description
1 polymer ?
#
loop_
_entity_poly.entity_id
_entity_poly.type
_entity_poly.pdbx_seq_one_letter_code
_entity_poly.pdbx_strand_id
1 'polypeptide(L)'
;MKSLKTFITATSIALLTSGVMAQAGDKKFMSAAEVKKAFAKGSITCSWKAGKKGKDKGTDFYYKDETATSGNADRNIGKSTTLGGKWKISGDMLSLQFGVVGEPQMYKLVKVKGEKKSYTAYLNGKKKKMTFKCK
;
A
#
# COMPACT_ATOMS: atom_id res chain seq x y z
N MET A 1 51.04 15.99 -51.93
CA MET A 1 51.50 15.95 -50.53
C MET A 1 50.53 15.12 -49.70
N LYS A 2 51.08 14.24 -48.86
CA LYS A 2 50.38 13.30 -47.98
C LYS A 2 49.51 14.04 -46.96
N SER A 3 48.29 13.54 -46.68
CA SER A 3 47.95 13.02 -45.34
C SER A 3 46.52 12.46 -45.31
N LEU A 4 46.43 11.15 -45.08
CA LEU A 4 45.29 10.45 -44.46
C LEU A 4 44.93 11.06 -43.10
N LYS A 5 43.66 10.96 -42.71
CA LYS A 5 43.15 10.46 -41.39
C LYS A 5 41.66 10.77 -41.30
N THR A 6 40.78 9.80 -41.54
CA THR A 6 40.24 8.81 -40.57
C THR A 6 38.79 9.17 -40.26
N PHE A 7 37.90 8.32 -40.76
CA PHE A 7 36.46 8.30 -40.50
C PHE A 7 36.18 8.01 -39.02
N ILE A 8 35.26 8.76 -38.41
CA ILE A 8 34.53 8.32 -37.23
C ILE A 8 33.04 8.48 -37.55
N THR A 9 32.46 7.38 -38.01
CA THR A 9 31.01 7.22 -38.17
C THR A 9 30.41 7.14 -36.77
N ALA A 10 29.77 8.22 -36.31
CA ALA A 10 28.99 8.20 -35.08
C ALA A 10 27.65 7.50 -35.37
N THR A 11 27.59 6.20 -35.12
CA THR A 11 26.34 5.43 -35.06
C THR A 11 25.59 5.87 -33.80
N SER A 12 24.67 6.82 -33.96
CA SER A 12 23.65 7.13 -32.96
C SER A 12 22.75 5.90 -32.79
N ILE A 13 23.08 5.04 -31.83
CA ILE A 13 22.18 3.98 -31.37
C ILE A 13 21.04 4.69 -30.64
N ALA A 14 19.91 4.82 -31.33
CA ALA A 14 18.65 5.13 -30.70
C ALA A 14 18.35 4.02 -29.68
N LEU A 15 18.56 4.30 -28.39
CA LEU A 15 17.98 3.50 -27.32
C LEU A 15 16.45 3.65 -27.42
N LEU A 16 15.84 2.76 -28.20
CA LEU A 16 14.46 2.35 -27.99
C LEU A 16 14.43 1.69 -26.61
N THR A 17 14.22 2.48 -25.56
CA THR A 17 13.73 1.94 -24.29
C THR A 17 12.31 1.47 -24.55
N SER A 18 12.21 0.28 -25.12
CA SER A 18 11.02 -0.55 -25.12
C SER A 18 10.52 -0.55 -23.69
N GLY A 19 9.41 0.16 -23.48
CA GLY A 19 8.64 0.07 -22.27
C GLY A 19 8.22 -1.38 -22.11
N VAL A 20 9.04 -2.15 -21.40
CA VAL A 20 8.59 -3.36 -20.75
C VAL A 20 7.53 -2.87 -19.77
N MET A 21 6.29 -2.83 -20.24
CA MET A 21 5.14 -2.92 -19.35
C MET A 21 5.38 -4.18 -18.55
N ALA A 22 5.92 -4.02 -17.35
CA ALA A 22 6.01 -5.08 -16.37
C ALA A 22 4.60 -5.64 -16.26
N GLN A 23 4.38 -6.77 -16.91
CA GLN A 23 3.14 -7.51 -16.87
C GLN A 23 2.94 -7.83 -15.39
N ALA A 24 2.04 -7.08 -14.75
CA ALA A 24 1.79 -7.18 -13.33
C ALA A 24 1.25 -8.60 -13.11
N GLY A 25 2.13 -9.51 -12.69
CA GLY A 25 1.74 -10.85 -12.30
C GLY A 25 0.57 -10.76 -11.33
N ASP A 26 -0.35 -11.72 -11.43
CA ASP A 26 -1.60 -11.67 -10.68
C ASP A 26 -1.35 -11.39 -9.20
N LYS A 27 -2.07 -10.39 -8.69
CA LYS A 27 -1.95 -9.95 -7.29
C LYS A 27 -2.41 -11.10 -6.39
N LYS A 28 -1.49 -11.68 -5.63
CA LYS A 28 -1.84 -12.66 -4.60
C LYS A 28 -2.37 -11.95 -3.36
N PHE A 29 -3.69 -11.84 -3.26
CA PHE A 29 -4.36 -11.31 -2.08
C PHE A 29 -4.20 -12.26 -0.89
N MET A 30 -4.14 -11.67 0.30
CA MET A 30 -4.12 -12.39 1.57
C MET A 30 -5.47 -13.10 1.79
N SER A 31 -5.41 -14.33 2.28
CA SER A 31 -6.56 -15.07 2.78
C SER A 31 -7.11 -14.48 4.08
N ALA A 32 -8.34 -14.88 4.46
CA ALA A 32 -8.93 -14.50 5.74
C ALA A 32 -8.05 -14.84 6.95
N ALA A 33 -7.42 -16.03 6.96
CA ALA A 33 -6.50 -16.43 8.01
C ALA A 33 -5.26 -15.53 8.08
N GLU A 34 -4.73 -15.13 6.93
CA GLU A 34 -3.57 -14.23 6.87
C GLU A 34 -3.92 -12.81 7.34
N VAL A 35 -5.09 -12.28 6.96
CA VAL A 35 -5.55 -10.96 7.44
C VAL A 35 -5.78 -11.01 8.94
N LYS A 36 -6.50 -12.02 9.45
CA LYS A 36 -6.67 -12.24 10.90
C LYS A 36 -5.34 -12.28 11.61
N LYS A 37 -4.39 -13.09 11.15
CA LYS A 37 -3.05 -13.20 11.77
C LYS A 37 -2.28 -11.88 11.75
N ALA A 38 -2.38 -11.11 10.66
CA ALA A 38 -1.70 -9.81 10.55
C ALA A 38 -2.23 -8.77 11.55
N PHE A 39 -3.51 -8.86 11.90
CA PHE A 39 -4.21 -7.90 12.76
C PHE A 39 -4.66 -8.49 14.12
N ALA A 40 -4.21 -9.69 14.49
CA ALA A 40 -4.63 -10.40 15.72
C ALA A 40 -3.96 -9.89 17.01
N LYS A 41 -2.81 -9.21 16.89
CA LYS A 41 -2.15 -8.57 18.04
C LYS A 41 -2.96 -7.33 18.44
N GLY A 42 -2.96 -6.99 19.74
CA GLY A 42 -3.75 -5.89 20.33
C GLY A 42 -3.58 -4.53 19.66
N SER A 43 -3.11 -3.50 20.36
CA SER A 43 -2.93 -2.20 19.70
C SER A 43 -1.90 -2.31 18.56
N ILE A 44 -2.31 -2.10 17.32
CA ILE A 44 -1.45 -2.13 16.14
C ILE A 44 -1.27 -0.72 15.61
N THR A 45 -0.03 -0.36 15.31
CA THR A 45 0.29 0.92 14.66
C THR A 45 0.78 0.66 13.25
N CYS A 46 0.13 1.27 12.26
CA CYS A 46 0.52 1.17 10.85
C CYS A 46 0.77 2.55 10.26
N SER A 47 2.00 2.81 9.84
CA SER A 47 2.28 3.95 8.97
C SER A 47 1.79 3.64 7.56
N TRP A 48 1.16 4.60 6.89
CA TRP A 48 0.67 4.42 5.54
C TRP A 48 1.13 5.52 4.60
N LYS A 49 1.20 5.17 3.31
CA LYS A 49 1.42 6.09 2.19
C LYS A 49 0.36 5.86 1.12
N ALA A 50 -0.22 6.94 0.62
CA ALA A 50 -1.29 6.97 -0.38
C ALA A 50 -1.05 8.09 -1.41
N GLY A 51 -1.89 8.14 -2.45
CA GLY A 51 -1.81 9.16 -3.50
C GLY A 51 -0.63 8.98 -4.46
N LYS A 52 -0.56 9.84 -5.48
CA LYS A 52 0.51 9.81 -6.50
C LYS A 52 1.86 10.03 -5.82
N LYS A 53 2.80 9.09 -6.04
CA LYS A 53 4.14 9.06 -5.41
C LYS A 53 4.16 9.03 -3.87
N GLY A 54 3.05 8.64 -3.21
CA GLY A 54 3.03 8.55 -1.74
C GLY A 54 2.98 9.92 -1.05
N LYS A 55 2.45 10.95 -1.72
CA LYS A 55 2.32 12.31 -1.18
C LYS A 55 1.49 12.37 0.11
N ASP A 56 0.48 11.50 0.21
CA ASP A 56 -0.39 11.43 1.36
C ASP A 56 0.19 10.39 2.31
N LYS A 57 0.40 10.76 3.57
CA LYS A 57 0.98 9.87 4.57
C LYS A 57 0.34 10.11 5.92
N GLY A 58 0.32 9.07 6.72
CA GLY A 58 -0.21 9.13 8.07
C GLY A 58 0.12 7.89 8.86
N THR A 59 -0.46 7.83 10.05
CA THR A 59 -0.34 6.67 10.93
C THR A 59 -1.73 6.31 11.42
N ASP A 60 -2.08 5.03 11.27
CA ASP A 60 -3.29 4.46 11.84
C ASP A 60 -2.92 3.73 13.14
N PHE A 61 -3.78 3.89 14.14
CA PHE A 61 -3.72 3.19 15.42
C PHE A 61 -4.99 2.36 15.53
N TYR A 62 -4.87 1.04 15.58
CA TYR A 62 -5.98 0.10 15.69
C TYR A 62 -6.02 -0.43 17.12
N TYR A 63 -7.08 -0.11 17.86
CA TYR A 63 -7.25 -0.53 19.26
C TYR A 63 -8.14 -1.76 19.34
N LYS A 64 -7.88 -2.63 20.33
CA LYS A 64 -8.61 -3.89 20.53
C LYS A 64 -9.55 -3.75 21.73
N ASP A 65 -10.55 -2.90 21.61
CA ASP A 65 -11.52 -2.55 22.65
C ASP A 65 -12.91 -3.18 22.46
N GLU A 66 -13.19 -3.79 21.29
CA GLU A 66 -14.41 -4.58 21.05
C GLU A 66 -14.10 -6.08 20.93
N THR A 67 -13.33 -6.51 19.93
CA THR A 67 -12.98 -7.92 19.68
C THR A 67 -11.55 -8.07 19.16
N ALA A 68 -11.03 -9.29 19.05
CA ALA A 68 -9.73 -9.53 18.38
C ALA A 68 -9.72 -9.19 16.88
N THR A 69 -10.87 -8.87 16.31
CA THR A 69 -11.06 -8.61 14.88
C THR A 69 -11.84 -7.33 14.62
N SER A 70 -12.10 -6.50 15.63
CA SER A 70 -12.76 -5.20 15.50
C SER A 70 -12.45 -4.30 16.69
N GLY A 71 -12.57 -3.00 16.48
CA GLY A 71 -12.44 -2.01 17.54
C GLY A 71 -12.41 -0.60 17.01
N ASN A 72 -12.12 0.35 17.89
CA ASN A 72 -11.89 1.74 17.53
C ASN A 72 -10.51 1.91 16.88
N ALA A 73 -10.36 2.96 16.09
CA ALA A 73 -9.11 3.32 15.46
C ALA A 73 -8.97 4.83 15.33
N ASP A 74 -7.74 5.32 15.40
CA ASP A 74 -7.40 6.71 15.06
C ASP A 74 -6.52 6.75 13.81
N ARG A 75 -6.79 7.73 12.95
CA ARG A 75 -5.94 8.05 11.80
C ARG A 75 -5.35 9.44 11.96
N ASN A 76 -4.03 9.47 12.13
CA ASN A 76 -3.28 10.71 12.13
C ASN A 76 -2.82 11.05 10.71
N ILE A 77 -3.21 12.22 10.23
CA ILE A 77 -2.82 12.79 8.93
C ILE A 77 -1.98 14.04 9.22
N GLY A 78 -0.72 14.02 8.80
CA GLY A 78 0.20 15.11 9.12
C GLY A 78 0.45 15.25 10.64
N LYS A 79 0.63 16.49 11.11
CA LYS A 79 0.98 16.79 12.51
C LYS A 79 -0.23 17.10 13.42
N SER A 80 -1.38 17.45 12.85
CA SER A 80 -2.44 18.12 13.61
C SER A 80 -3.84 17.54 13.38
N THR A 81 -3.99 16.60 12.44
CA THR A 81 -5.31 16.04 12.12
C THR A 81 -5.38 14.60 12.60
N THR A 82 -6.28 14.36 13.55
CA THR A 82 -6.64 13.01 14.00
C THR A 82 -8.10 12.76 13.66
N LEU A 83 -8.37 11.68 12.95
CA LEU A 83 -9.71 11.23 12.63
C LEU A 83 -10.00 9.97 13.45
N GLY A 84 -10.97 10.04 14.35
CA GLY A 84 -11.51 8.87 15.04
C GLY A 84 -12.28 7.98 14.07
N GLY A 85 -12.36 6.69 14.38
CA GLY A 85 -12.85 5.69 13.46
C GLY A 85 -13.00 4.30 14.05
N LYS A 86 -13.32 3.35 13.19
CA LYS A 86 -13.46 1.93 13.50
C LYS A 86 -12.73 1.07 12.49
N TRP A 87 -12.26 -0.08 12.94
CA TRP A 87 -11.72 -1.12 12.10
C TRP A 87 -12.40 -2.46 12.38
N LYS A 88 -12.46 -3.31 11.35
CA LYS A 88 -12.97 -4.68 11.48
C LYS A 88 -12.35 -5.60 10.43
N ILE A 89 -12.15 -6.86 10.75
CA ILE A 89 -11.83 -7.91 9.79
C ILE A 89 -13.13 -8.61 9.39
N SER A 90 -13.43 -8.60 8.09
CA SER A 90 -14.59 -9.28 7.51
C SER A 90 -14.10 -10.23 6.42
N GLY A 91 -14.05 -11.52 6.73
CA GLY A 91 -13.48 -12.52 5.82
C GLY A 91 -12.01 -12.22 5.50
N ASP A 92 -11.71 -12.03 4.21
CA ASP A 92 -10.39 -11.68 3.67
C ASP A 92 -10.15 -10.16 3.53
N MET A 93 -11.03 -9.34 4.12
CA MET A 93 -10.98 -7.89 4.00
C MET A 93 -10.77 -7.19 5.34
N LEU A 94 -9.99 -6.11 5.30
CA LEU A 94 -9.90 -5.11 6.35
C LEU A 94 -10.88 -3.97 6.06
N SER A 95 -11.84 -3.78 6.93
CA SER A 95 -12.80 -2.67 6.92
C SER A 95 -12.26 -1.51 7.74
N LEU A 96 -12.24 -0.30 7.17
CA LEU A 96 -11.78 0.92 7.83
C LEU A 96 -12.79 2.04 7.64
N GLN A 97 -13.14 2.74 8.71
CA GLN A 97 -14.03 3.90 8.69
C GLN A 97 -13.42 5.00 9.56
N PHE A 98 -13.15 6.18 9.01
CA PHE A 98 -12.53 7.32 9.73
C PHE A 98 -13.28 8.62 9.44
N GLY A 99 -13.40 9.51 10.44
CA GLY A 99 -13.87 10.89 10.27
C GLY A 99 -15.38 11.08 10.06
N VAL A 100 -16.17 10.01 10.13
CA VAL A 100 -17.64 9.94 10.01
C VAL A 100 -18.24 10.82 8.91
N VAL A 101 -18.33 10.30 7.68
CA VAL A 101 -19.57 10.16 6.88
C VAL A 101 -19.32 9.08 5.79
N GLY A 102 -20.24 8.12 5.64
CA GLY A 102 -20.24 7.13 4.57
C GLY A 102 -19.92 5.68 5.01
N GLU A 103 -20.04 4.75 4.07
CA GLU A 103 -19.81 3.32 4.29
C GLU A 103 -18.32 3.01 4.60
N PRO A 104 -18.05 1.99 5.41
CA PRO A 104 -16.69 1.53 5.65
C PRO A 104 -15.96 1.14 4.36
N GLN A 105 -14.68 1.50 4.27
CA GLN A 105 -13.85 1.15 3.13
C GLN A 105 -13.30 -0.27 3.30
N MET A 106 -13.62 -1.16 2.36
CA MET A 106 -13.21 -2.56 2.40
C MET A 106 -11.93 -2.78 1.59
N TYR A 107 -10.88 -3.28 2.23
CA TYR A 107 -9.58 -3.47 1.63
C TYR A 107 -9.18 -4.93 1.57
N LYS A 108 -8.84 -5.42 0.36
CA LYS A 108 -8.04 -6.63 0.21
C LYS A 108 -6.55 -6.27 0.28
N LEU A 109 -5.81 -7.07 1.04
CA LEU A 109 -4.40 -6.82 1.29
C LEU A 109 -3.51 -7.74 0.46
N VAL A 110 -2.40 -7.21 -0.03
CA VAL A 110 -1.33 -7.98 -0.67
C VAL A 110 -0.06 -7.75 0.14
N LYS A 111 0.65 -8.82 0.54
CA LYS A 111 1.95 -8.68 1.21
C LYS A 111 2.97 -8.06 0.27
N VAL A 112 3.74 -7.10 0.77
CA VAL A 112 4.87 -6.54 0.01
C VAL A 112 6.04 -7.53 0.11
N LYS A 113 6.51 -8.05 -1.03
CA LYS A 113 7.60 -9.03 -1.07
C LYS A 113 8.87 -8.43 -0.46
N GLY A 114 9.55 -9.20 0.39
CA GLY A 114 10.79 -8.79 1.06
C GLY A 114 10.60 -7.83 2.25
N GLU A 115 9.37 -7.36 2.52
CA GLU A 115 9.12 -6.42 3.62
C GLU A 115 8.29 -7.04 4.75
N LYS A 116 8.81 -6.98 5.97
CA LYS A 116 8.12 -7.47 7.17
C LYS A 116 6.95 -6.55 7.53
N LYS A 117 5.76 -7.15 7.72
CA LYS A 117 4.52 -6.46 8.13
C LYS A 117 4.15 -5.26 7.22
N SER A 118 4.52 -5.34 5.94
CA SER A 118 4.14 -4.36 4.93
C SER A 118 3.08 -4.94 3.99
N TYR A 119 2.04 -4.15 3.71
CA TYR A 119 0.89 -4.60 2.93
C TYR A 119 0.43 -3.52 1.95
N THR A 120 0.09 -3.87 0.73
CA THR A 120 -0.60 -2.97 -0.21
C THR A 120 -2.12 -3.19 -0.09
N ALA A 121 -2.86 -2.11 0.13
CA ALA A 121 -4.31 -2.10 0.25
C ALA A 121 -4.98 -1.79 -1.08
N TYR A 122 -5.91 -2.67 -1.48
CA TYR A 122 -6.74 -2.49 -2.67
C TYR A 122 -8.21 -2.35 -2.26
N LEU A 123 -8.83 -1.22 -2.60
CA LEU A 123 -10.26 -1.01 -2.34
C LEU A 123 -11.05 -2.04 -3.15
N ASN A 124 -11.82 -2.87 -2.45
CA ASN A 124 -12.60 -3.99 -3.00
C ASN A 124 -11.76 -4.91 -3.91
N GLY A 125 -10.44 -5.02 -3.65
CA GLY A 125 -9.51 -5.81 -4.48
C GLY A 125 -9.16 -5.22 -5.85
N LYS A 126 -9.74 -4.08 -6.24
CA LYS A 126 -9.56 -3.51 -7.59
C LYS A 126 -8.49 -2.42 -7.62
N LYS A 127 -8.71 -1.33 -6.88
CA LYS A 127 -7.90 -0.10 -6.96
C LYS A 127 -6.91 -0.01 -5.80
N LYS A 128 -5.61 0.06 -6.11
CA LYS A 128 -4.58 0.36 -5.09
C LYS A 128 -4.90 1.71 -4.45
N LYS A 129 -4.99 1.74 -3.13
CA LYS A 129 -5.26 2.98 -2.37
C LYS A 129 -4.07 3.40 -1.53
N MET A 130 -3.46 2.46 -0.81
CA MET A 130 -2.35 2.77 0.08
C MET A 130 -1.43 1.57 0.30
N THR A 131 -0.27 1.83 0.88
CA THR A 131 0.63 0.79 1.42
C THR A 131 0.81 1.04 2.91
N PHE A 132 0.63 0.00 3.72
CA PHE A 132 0.82 -0.02 5.16
C PHE A 132 2.18 -0.61 5.51
N LYS A 133 2.78 -0.13 6.59
CA LYS A 133 3.87 -0.77 7.32
C LYS A 133 3.54 -0.77 8.81
N CYS A 134 3.31 -1.95 9.36
CA CYS A 134 2.77 -2.14 10.71
C CYS A 134 3.84 -2.60 11.70
N LYS A 135 3.68 -2.25 12.97
CA LYS A 135 4.53 -2.68 14.08
C LYS A 135 3.77 -3.59 15.03
#